data_AF-A0A7S0X5Z9-F1
#
_entry.id   AF-A0A7S0X5Z9-F1
#
_cell.length_a   1.000
_cell.length_b   1.000
_cell.length_c   1.000
_cell.angle_alpha   90.00
_cell.angle_beta   90.00
_cell.angle_gamma   90.00
#
_symmetry.space_group_name_H-M   'P 1'
#
loop_
_entity.id
_entity.type
_entity.pdbx_description
1 polymer ?
#
loop_
_entity_poly.entity_id
_entity_poly.type
_entity_poly.pdbx_seq_one_letter_code
_entity_poly.pdbx_strand_id
1 'polypeptide(L)'
;MGGGTPRSTTKYKGSGGGGGAHGGSGGTKRKQGSDGGGGGDGDGDGDGGGSGGERRPAKRIKDTVVTVGKQTSGIKNKIARSELYGKLKHQKNLDKKKKRVARQKEEEVAIAAGETPALRQVPKTIENQRVRDATFVEAGDDEVAEEDAEDEFASYFSHASSPKIIITTSRKPSGEMFRFLEN
;
A
#
# COMPACT_ATOMS: atom_id res chain seq x y z
N MET A 1 15.20 6.38 42.77
CA MET A 1 15.49 7.77 42.35
C MET A 1 15.86 7.74 40.88
N GLY A 2 14.93 8.10 39.98
CA GLY A 2 15.16 8.05 38.54
C GLY A 2 14.00 8.77 37.84
N GLY A 3 14.21 10.05 37.55
CA GLY A 3 13.21 10.98 37.05
C GLY A 3 12.83 10.73 35.60
N GLY A 4 11.52 10.59 35.36
CA GLY A 4 10.95 10.69 34.02
C GLY A 4 10.83 12.16 33.62
N THR A 5 11.41 12.54 32.49
CA THR A 5 11.20 13.85 31.86
C THR A 5 9.82 13.86 31.16
N PRO A 6 8.92 14.81 31.47
CA PRO A 6 7.66 14.92 30.75
C PRO A 6 7.86 15.60 29.39
N ARG A 7 7.30 15.00 28.33
CA ARG A 7 7.28 15.57 26.96
C ARG A 7 6.35 16.80 26.95
N SER A 8 6.91 17.98 26.69
CA SER A 8 6.16 19.22 26.56
C SER A 8 5.36 19.26 25.25
N THR A 9 4.09 19.64 25.34
CA THR A 9 3.22 19.89 24.19
C THR A 9 3.32 21.35 23.77
N THR A 10 4.14 21.68 22.77
CA THR A 10 4.12 23.02 22.17
C THR A 10 2.96 23.10 21.18
N LYS A 11 1.90 23.82 21.55
CA LYS A 11 0.86 24.29 20.63
C LYS A 11 1.45 25.36 19.73
N TYR A 12 1.61 25.07 18.43
CA TYR A 12 1.87 26.12 17.45
C TYR A 12 0.54 26.70 16.96
N LYS A 13 0.24 27.94 17.36
CA LYS A 13 -0.81 28.78 16.78
C LYS A 13 -0.27 29.35 15.47
N GLY A 14 -0.70 28.82 14.33
CA GLY A 14 -0.49 29.41 13.02
C GLY A 14 -1.71 30.22 12.60
N SER A 15 -1.52 31.52 12.48
CA SER A 15 -2.45 32.55 12.03
C SER A 15 -2.98 32.32 10.61
N GLY A 16 -4.25 32.68 10.41
CA GLY A 16 -4.88 32.72 9.09
C GLY A 16 -4.34 33.81 8.18
N GLY A 17 -4.53 33.60 6.88
CA GLY A 17 -4.34 34.61 5.85
C GLY A 17 -4.27 34.00 4.44
N GLY A 18 -5.10 34.53 3.53
CA GLY A 18 -4.78 34.54 2.10
C GLY A 18 -5.56 33.57 1.22
N GLY A 19 -6.59 34.08 0.55
CA GLY A 19 -7.23 33.42 -0.59
C GLY A 19 -6.35 33.41 -1.84
N GLY A 20 -6.73 32.58 -2.80
CA GLY A 20 -6.09 32.50 -4.11
C GLY A 20 -6.74 31.42 -4.95
N ALA A 21 -7.79 31.79 -5.68
CA ALA A 21 -8.37 30.96 -6.72
C ALA A 21 -7.45 30.94 -7.95
N HIS A 22 -6.99 29.76 -8.36
CA HIS A 22 -6.47 29.55 -9.70
C HIS A 22 -6.93 28.19 -10.23
N GLY A 23 -7.79 28.24 -11.24
CA GLY A 23 -8.12 27.11 -12.09
C GLY A 23 -6.92 26.75 -12.97
N GLY A 24 -6.74 25.44 -13.17
CA GLY A 24 -5.75 24.88 -14.07
C GLY A 24 -6.30 23.58 -14.64
N SER A 25 -6.87 23.69 -15.84
CA SER A 25 -7.33 22.59 -16.68
C SER A 25 -6.14 21.74 -17.14
N GLY A 26 -5.92 20.60 -16.49
CA GLY A 26 -4.94 19.58 -16.92
C GLY A 26 -5.65 18.38 -17.53
N GLY A 27 -5.66 18.30 -18.87
CA GLY A 27 -6.29 17.22 -19.63
C GLY A 27 -5.64 15.85 -19.40
N THR A 28 -6.46 14.82 -19.20
CA THR A 28 -6.01 13.42 -19.17
C THR A 28 -6.24 12.80 -20.55
N LYS A 29 -5.15 12.31 -21.16
CA LYS A 29 -5.12 11.61 -22.45
C LYS A 29 -6.06 10.39 -22.42
N ARG A 30 -7.03 10.37 -23.34
CA ARG A 30 -7.86 9.19 -23.64
C ARG A 30 -7.01 8.18 -24.42
N LYS A 31 -6.93 6.95 -23.91
CA LYS A 31 -6.40 5.79 -24.64
C LYS A 31 -7.46 5.39 -25.67
N GLN A 32 -7.07 5.37 -26.95
CA GLN A 32 -7.90 4.97 -28.09
C GLN A 32 -8.48 3.58 -27.86
N GLY A 33 -9.80 3.47 -28.02
CA GLY A 33 -10.48 2.21 -28.25
C GLY A 33 -10.26 1.81 -29.71
N SER A 34 -9.90 0.54 -29.92
CA SER A 34 -9.87 -0.06 -31.24
C SER A 34 -11.29 -0.40 -31.68
N ASP A 35 -11.62 0.06 -32.87
CA ASP A 35 -12.79 -0.30 -33.64
C ASP A 35 -13.01 -1.82 -33.74
N GLY A 36 -14.28 -2.20 -33.73
CA GLY A 36 -14.76 -3.55 -33.95
C GLY A 36 -16.26 -3.50 -34.21
N GLY A 37 -16.63 -2.90 -35.35
CA GLY A 37 -17.99 -2.99 -35.87
C GLY A 37 -18.31 -4.40 -36.33
N GLY A 38 -19.57 -4.80 -36.16
CA GLY A 38 -20.10 -6.08 -36.62
C GLY A 38 -21.56 -6.22 -36.22
N GLY A 39 -22.44 -5.55 -36.98
CA GLY A 39 -23.86 -5.90 -37.01
C GLY A 39 -24.04 -7.23 -37.73
N GLY A 40 -25.01 -8.01 -37.27
CA GLY A 40 -25.36 -9.30 -37.83
C GLY A 40 -26.58 -9.85 -37.12
N ASP A 41 -27.76 -9.39 -37.57
CA ASP A 41 -29.01 -10.10 -37.39
C ASP A 41 -28.88 -11.50 -38.01
N GLY A 42 -29.23 -12.52 -37.24
CA GLY A 42 -29.15 -13.91 -37.65
C GLY A 42 -30.05 -14.76 -36.76
N ASP A 43 -31.32 -14.81 -37.11
CA ASP A 43 -32.26 -15.82 -36.67
C ASP A 43 -31.70 -17.21 -37.02
N GLY A 44 -31.61 -18.08 -36.02
CA GLY A 44 -31.08 -19.43 -36.15
C GLY A 44 -31.60 -20.31 -35.02
N ASP A 45 -32.82 -20.81 -35.20
CA ASP A 45 -33.36 -21.95 -34.46
C ASP A 45 -32.40 -23.14 -34.55
N GLY A 46 -31.90 -23.58 -33.39
CA GLY A 46 -30.99 -24.71 -33.25
C GLY A 46 -31.21 -25.42 -31.93
N ASP A 47 -32.19 -26.32 -31.93
CA ASP A 47 -32.40 -27.35 -30.91
C ASP A 47 -31.12 -28.19 -30.73
N GLY A 48 -30.65 -28.29 -29.49
CA GLY A 48 -29.38 -28.95 -29.16
C GLY A 48 -29.26 -29.20 -27.66
N GLY A 49 -29.93 -30.27 -27.20
CA GLY A 49 -29.80 -30.77 -25.84
C GLY A 49 -28.35 -31.11 -25.47
N GLY A 50 -27.89 -30.55 -24.35
CA GLY A 50 -26.59 -30.83 -23.76
C GLY A 50 -26.65 -30.72 -22.25
N SER A 51 -26.79 -31.88 -21.59
CA SER A 51 -26.70 -32.04 -20.14
C SER A 51 -25.30 -31.65 -19.64
N GLY A 52 -25.21 -30.54 -18.90
CA GLY A 52 -23.97 -30.10 -18.27
C GLY A 52 -24.29 -29.12 -17.16
N GLY A 53 -24.64 -29.62 -15.98
CA GLY A 53 -24.79 -28.78 -14.78
C GLY A 53 -23.45 -28.22 -14.34
N GLU A 54 -23.00 -27.12 -14.95
CA GLU A 54 -21.84 -26.37 -14.51
C GLU A 54 -22.08 -25.85 -13.09
N ARG A 55 -21.44 -26.47 -12.11
CA ARG A 55 -21.36 -25.94 -10.75
C ARG A 55 -20.62 -24.61 -10.82
N ARG A 56 -21.36 -23.50 -10.75
CA ARG A 56 -20.80 -22.14 -10.72
C ARG A 56 -19.69 -22.10 -9.65
N PRO A 57 -18.47 -21.60 -9.98
CA PRO A 57 -17.38 -21.56 -9.02
C PRO A 57 -17.77 -20.75 -7.78
N ALA A 58 -17.40 -21.25 -6.59
CA ALA A 58 -17.70 -20.59 -5.33
C ALA A 58 -17.19 -19.13 -5.36
N LYS A 59 -18.07 -18.18 -5.06
CA LYS A 59 -17.73 -16.75 -5.08
C LYS A 59 -16.57 -16.49 -4.12
N ARG A 60 -15.56 -15.75 -4.58
CA ARG A 60 -14.42 -15.37 -3.72
C ARG A 60 -14.95 -14.53 -2.56
N ILE A 61 -14.35 -14.67 -1.37
CA ILE A 61 -14.77 -13.94 -0.15
C ILE A 61 -14.85 -12.42 -0.39
N LYS A 62 -14.04 -11.87 -1.30
CA LYS A 62 -14.08 -10.44 -1.66
C LYS A 62 -15.38 -10.02 -2.37
N ASP A 63 -16.04 -10.94 -3.06
CA ASP A 63 -17.26 -10.68 -3.84
C ASP A 63 -18.53 -10.71 -2.98
N THR A 64 -18.45 -11.26 -1.77
CA THR A 64 -19.55 -11.30 -0.80
C THR A 64 -19.59 -10.07 0.10
N VAL A 65 -18.50 -9.30 0.18
CA VAL A 65 -18.44 -8.08 1.00
C VAL A 65 -19.21 -6.95 0.34
N VAL A 66 -20.33 -6.56 0.94
CA VAL A 66 -21.14 -5.43 0.49
C VAL A 66 -20.41 -4.11 0.78
N THR A 67 -19.87 -3.48 -0.26
CA THR A 67 -19.21 -2.18 -0.15
C THR A 67 -20.21 -1.03 -0.29
N VAL A 68 -19.87 0.15 0.21
CA VAL A 68 -20.73 1.36 0.08
C VAL A 68 -21.02 1.69 -1.38
N GLY A 69 -20.07 1.41 -2.29
CA GLY A 69 -20.28 1.56 -3.73
C GLY A 69 -21.28 0.55 -4.29
N LYS A 70 -21.26 -0.71 -3.83
CA LYS A 70 -22.23 -1.75 -4.22
C LYS A 70 -23.64 -1.43 -3.72
N GLN A 71 -23.76 -0.74 -2.58
CA GLN A 71 -25.05 -0.32 -2.00
C GLN A 71 -25.71 0.80 -2.81
N THR A 72 -24.94 1.64 -3.49
CA THR A 72 -25.49 2.79 -4.26
C THR A 72 -25.47 2.57 -5.77
N SER A 73 -24.77 1.56 -6.29
CA SER A 73 -24.62 1.32 -7.73
C SER A 73 -25.94 1.07 -8.47
N GLY A 74 -26.99 0.61 -7.79
CA GLY A 74 -28.31 0.39 -8.38
C GLY A 74 -29.11 1.67 -8.68
N ILE A 75 -28.73 2.82 -8.14
CA ILE A 75 -29.49 4.07 -8.27
C ILE A 75 -29.09 4.78 -9.56
N LYS A 76 -29.90 4.76 -10.61
CA LYS A 76 -29.54 5.36 -11.91
C LYS A 76 -29.25 6.88 -11.85
N ASN A 77 -29.98 7.64 -11.03
CA ASN A 77 -29.78 9.08 -10.87
C ASN A 77 -28.45 9.41 -10.18
N LYS A 78 -27.58 10.17 -10.85
CA LYS A 78 -26.24 10.54 -10.36
C LYS A 78 -26.27 11.36 -9.07
N ILE A 79 -27.18 12.33 -8.97
CA ILE A 79 -27.28 13.25 -7.82
C ILE A 79 -27.69 12.46 -6.58
N ALA A 80 -28.82 11.74 -6.67
CA ALA A 80 -29.32 10.89 -5.58
C ALA A 80 -28.30 9.82 -5.17
N ARG A 81 -27.61 9.21 -6.15
CA ARG A 81 -26.53 8.24 -5.89
C ARG A 81 -25.37 8.86 -5.11
N SER A 82 -24.92 10.06 -5.50
CA SER A 82 -23.80 10.74 -4.83
C SER A 82 -24.14 11.16 -3.40
N GLU A 83 -25.36 11.66 -3.16
CA GLU A 83 -25.81 12.08 -1.84
C GLU A 83 -25.91 10.89 -0.89
N LEU A 84 -26.55 9.80 -1.31
CA LEU A 84 -26.65 8.58 -0.51
C LEU A 84 -25.27 7.99 -0.23
N TYR A 85 -24.39 7.96 -1.24
CA TYR A 85 -23.02 7.48 -1.08
C TYR A 85 -22.24 8.30 -0.05
N GLY A 86 -22.37 9.63 -0.09
CA GLY A 86 -21.77 10.53 0.89
C GLY A 86 -22.24 10.23 2.32
N LYS A 87 -23.56 10.10 2.52
CA LYS A 87 -24.17 9.76 3.82
C LYS A 87 -23.66 8.41 4.36
N LEU A 88 -23.71 7.35 3.55
CA LEU A 88 -23.26 6.02 3.94
C LEU A 88 -21.75 5.98 4.22
N LYS A 89 -20.93 6.66 3.42
CA LYS A 89 -19.48 6.77 3.65
C LYS A 89 -19.18 7.51 4.96
N HIS A 90 -19.92 8.57 5.25
CA HIS A 90 -19.79 9.31 6.51
C HIS A 90 -20.15 8.44 7.72
N GLN A 91 -21.30 7.77 7.70
CA GLN A 91 -21.72 6.84 8.76
C GLN A 91 -20.67 5.75 8.99
N LYS A 92 -20.18 5.10 7.93
CA LYS A 92 -19.11 4.10 8.02
C LYS A 92 -17.84 4.63 8.67
N ASN A 93 -17.47 5.90 8.41
CA ASN A 93 -16.30 6.52 9.02
C ASN A 93 -16.52 6.83 10.51
N LEU A 94 -17.72 7.28 10.90
CA LEU A 94 -18.09 7.47 12.30
C LEU A 94 -18.02 6.14 13.06
N ASP A 95 -18.56 5.06 12.49
CA ASP A 95 -18.54 3.74 13.13
C ASP A 95 -17.11 3.20 13.28
N LYS A 96 -16.25 3.40 12.27
CA LYS A 96 -14.82 3.08 12.38
C LYS A 96 -14.14 3.88 13.50
N LYS A 97 -14.45 5.17 13.63
CA LYS A 97 -13.90 6.03 14.69
C LYS A 97 -14.36 5.55 16.07
N LYS A 98 -15.65 5.25 16.24
CA LYS A 98 -16.23 4.71 17.48
C LYS A 98 -15.55 3.41 17.88
N LYS A 99 -15.38 2.46 16.94
CA LYS A 99 -14.68 1.20 17.17
C LYS A 99 -13.22 1.38 17.59
N ARG A 100 -12.51 2.35 16.99
CA ARG A 100 -11.13 2.66 17.37
C ARG A 100 -11.04 3.22 18.80
N VAL A 101 -11.95 4.13 19.15
CA VAL A 101 -11.99 4.71 20.50
C VAL A 101 -12.37 3.68 21.55
N ALA A 102 -13.34 2.80 21.26
CA ALA A 102 -13.71 1.70 22.15
C ALA A 102 -12.51 0.80 22.45
N ARG A 103 -11.78 0.37 21.40
CA ARG A 103 -10.56 -0.44 21.55
C ARG A 103 -9.49 0.26 22.38
N GLN A 104 -9.25 1.55 22.15
CA GLN A 104 -8.27 2.32 22.93
C GLN A 104 -8.64 2.39 24.41
N LYS A 105 -9.93 2.57 24.73
CA LYS A 105 -10.41 2.57 26.11
C LYS A 105 -10.29 1.19 26.76
N GLU A 106 -10.60 0.13 26.03
CA GLU A 106 -10.41 -1.25 26.52
C GLU A 106 -8.93 -1.56 26.79
N GLU A 107 -8.03 -1.12 25.91
CA GLU A 107 -6.57 -1.21 26.10
C GLU A 107 -6.12 -0.42 27.34
N GLU A 108 -6.60 0.82 27.53
CA GLU A 108 -6.29 1.64 28.71
C GLU A 108 -6.79 1.01 30.02
N VAL A 109 -8.00 0.44 30.03
CA VAL A 109 -8.58 -0.25 31.19
C VAL A 109 -7.79 -1.52 31.53
N ALA A 110 -7.42 -2.33 30.53
CA ALA A 110 -6.63 -3.54 30.73
C ALA A 110 -5.24 -3.22 31.32
N ILE A 111 -4.57 -2.18 30.79
CA ILE A 111 -3.27 -1.72 31.31
C ILE A 111 -3.42 -1.21 32.76
N ALA A 112 -4.47 -0.45 33.06
CA ALA A 112 -4.73 0.03 34.43
C ALA A 112 -5.07 -1.12 35.41
N ALA A 113 -5.69 -2.20 34.93
CA ALA A 113 -5.95 -3.41 35.69
C ALA A 113 -4.72 -4.33 35.82
N GLY A 114 -3.60 -4.02 35.15
CA GLY A 114 -2.38 -4.83 35.14
C GLY A 114 -2.46 -6.09 34.27
N GLU A 115 -3.49 -6.21 33.44
CA GLU A 115 -3.67 -7.31 32.49
C GLU A 115 -2.97 -6.98 31.16
N THR A 116 -2.52 -8.02 30.45
CA THR A 116 -1.92 -7.83 29.13
C THR A 116 -3.01 -7.46 28.11
N PRO A 117 -2.89 -6.31 27.42
CA PRO A 117 -3.90 -5.88 26.47
C PRO A 117 -4.01 -6.86 25.30
N ALA A 118 -5.21 -6.95 24.71
CA ALA A 118 -5.45 -7.82 23.56
C ALA A 118 -4.46 -7.52 22.42
N LEU A 119 -3.79 -8.55 21.91
CA LEU A 119 -2.80 -8.44 20.84
C LEU A 119 -3.40 -7.76 19.61
N ARG A 120 -2.82 -6.62 19.22
CA ARG A 120 -3.22 -5.90 18.00
C ARG A 120 -2.87 -6.74 16.78
N GLN A 121 -3.80 -6.80 15.83
CA GLN A 121 -3.53 -7.44 14.53
C GLN A 121 -2.37 -6.73 13.84
N VAL A 122 -1.30 -7.47 13.58
CA VAL A 122 -0.13 -6.99 12.83
C VAL A 122 -0.54 -6.77 11.37
N PRO A 123 -0.22 -5.61 10.77
CA PRO A 123 -0.53 -5.37 9.37
C PRO A 123 0.24 -6.35 8.47
N LYS A 124 -0.48 -6.86 7.48
CA LYS A 124 0.06 -7.69 6.41
C LYS A 124 0.75 -6.80 5.37
N THR A 125 2.02 -6.45 5.59
CA THR A 125 2.86 -5.69 4.65
C THR A 125 3.53 -6.60 3.63
N ILE A 126 4.19 -6.02 2.61
CA ILE A 126 4.89 -6.81 1.57
C ILE A 126 6.12 -7.49 2.18
N GLU A 127 6.80 -6.80 3.06
CA GLU A 127 8.00 -7.26 3.77
C GLU A 127 7.65 -8.42 4.71
N ASN A 128 6.57 -8.30 5.49
CA ASN A 128 6.12 -9.35 6.42
C ASN A 128 5.60 -10.62 5.71
N GLN A 129 5.19 -10.50 4.45
CA GLN A 129 4.65 -11.61 3.66
C GLN A 129 5.62 -12.09 2.58
N ARG A 130 6.88 -11.63 2.61
CA ARG A 130 7.89 -12.12 1.69
C ARG A 130 8.10 -13.62 1.93
N VAL A 131 7.97 -14.40 0.86
CA VAL A 131 8.27 -15.83 0.90
C VAL A 131 9.78 -15.96 1.01
N ARG A 132 10.27 -16.74 1.98
CA ARG A 132 11.70 -17.02 2.07
C ARG A 132 12.12 -17.91 0.91
N ASP A 133 13.18 -17.51 0.24
CA ASP A 133 13.82 -18.28 -0.82
C ASP A 133 15.10 -18.94 -0.30
N ALA A 134 15.71 -19.79 -1.13
CA ALA A 134 16.93 -20.52 -0.77
C ALA A 134 18.14 -19.60 -0.55
N THR A 135 18.08 -18.34 -1.00
CA THR A 135 19.15 -17.34 -0.84
C THR A 135 18.95 -16.44 0.38
N PHE A 136 17.90 -16.67 1.16
CA PHE A 136 17.62 -15.87 2.35
C PHE A 136 18.60 -16.22 3.48
N VAL A 137 19.54 -15.31 3.75
CA VAL A 137 20.49 -15.44 4.86
C VAL A 137 19.80 -15.07 6.17
N GLU A 138 19.87 -15.96 7.17
CA GLU A 138 19.39 -15.65 8.52
C GLU A 138 20.45 -14.86 9.30
N ALA A 139 20.00 -13.92 10.15
CA ALA A 139 20.93 -13.10 10.92
C ALA A 139 21.61 -13.95 12.00
N GLY A 140 22.94 -14.03 11.96
CA GLY A 140 23.75 -14.84 12.88
C GLY A 140 24.05 -16.26 12.39
N ASP A 141 24.01 -16.47 11.07
CA ASP A 141 24.52 -17.69 10.45
C ASP A 141 26.06 -17.67 10.44
N ASP A 142 26.67 -18.53 11.25
CA ASP A 142 28.13 -18.59 11.43
C ASP A 142 28.83 -19.11 10.17
N GLU A 143 28.19 -19.98 9.36
CA GLU A 143 28.76 -20.53 8.12
C GLU A 143 29.00 -19.41 7.09
N VAL A 144 28.00 -18.53 6.91
CA VAL A 144 28.11 -17.38 6.00
C VAL A 144 29.15 -16.38 6.49
N ALA A 145 29.26 -16.18 7.80
CA ALA A 145 30.22 -15.24 8.37
C ALA A 145 31.67 -15.73 8.20
N GLU A 146 31.91 -17.03 8.28
CA GLU A 146 33.22 -17.64 8.02
C GLU A 146 33.57 -17.57 6.54
N GLU A 147 32.63 -17.86 5.64
CA GLU A 147 32.81 -17.71 4.19
C GLU A 147 33.16 -16.25 3.81
N ASP A 148 32.42 -15.27 4.35
CA ASP A 148 32.68 -13.85 4.12
C ASP A 148 34.04 -13.39 4.68
N ALA A 149 34.56 -14.06 5.72
CA ALA A 149 35.84 -13.72 6.34
C ALA A 149 37.05 -14.28 5.59
N GLU A 150 36.89 -15.42 4.93
CA GLU A 150 37.93 -16.07 4.12
C GLU A 150 37.97 -15.59 2.66
N ASP A 151 36.95 -14.86 2.21
CA ASP A 151 36.83 -14.29 0.87
C ASP A 151 37.99 -13.36 0.47
N GLU A 152 38.35 -13.34 -0.82
CA GLU A 152 39.45 -12.52 -1.33
C GLU A 152 39.21 -11.01 -1.12
N PHE A 153 37.95 -10.58 -0.99
CA PHE A 153 37.60 -9.18 -0.72
C PHE A 153 37.35 -8.88 0.76
N ALA A 154 37.49 -9.85 1.67
CA ALA A 154 37.24 -9.67 3.10
C ALA A 154 38.02 -8.47 3.67
N SER A 155 39.27 -8.27 3.24
CA SER A 155 40.11 -7.14 3.68
C SER A 155 39.60 -5.75 3.25
N TYR A 156 38.83 -5.68 2.16
CA TYR A 156 38.20 -4.44 1.70
C TYR A 156 36.90 -4.15 2.46
N PHE A 157 36.07 -5.17 2.70
CA PHE A 157 34.79 -5.00 3.42
C PHE A 157 34.97 -4.82 4.94
N SER A 158 36.00 -5.45 5.53
CA SER A 158 36.38 -5.26 6.94
C SER A 158 37.12 -3.94 7.21
N HIS A 159 37.35 -3.12 6.18
CA HIS A 159 38.12 -1.87 6.26
C HIS A 159 39.56 -2.03 6.77
N ALA A 160 40.12 -3.24 6.71
CA ALA A 160 41.50 -3.52 7.07
C ALA A 160 42.49 -2.88 6.08
N SER A 161 42.10 -2.70 4.82
CA SER A 161 42.85 -1.96 3.81
C SER A 161 42.00 -0.86 3.17
N SER A 162 42.61 0.29 2.84
CA SER A 162 41.91 1.37 2.14
C SER A 162 41.90 1.12 0.62
N PRO A 163 40.74 0.88 0.00
CA PRO A 163 40.66 0.63 -1.44
C PRO A 163 40.97 1.91 -2.22
N LYS A 164 41.71 1.78 -3.33
CA LYS A 164 41.96 2.86 -4.29
C LYS A 164 40.96 2.75 -5.43
N ILE A 165 39.85 3.49 -5.33
CA ILE A 165 38.75 3.43 -6.29
C ILE A 165 38.97 4.47 -7.40
N ILE A 166 38.98 4.03 -8.66
CA ILE A 166 38.99 4.92 -9.83
C ILE A 166 37.58 4.97 -10.40
N ILE A 167 36.95 6.13 -10.32
CA ILE A 167 35.62 6.35 -10.92
C ILE A 167 35.82 6.71 -12.40
N THR A 168 35.26 5.90 -13.29
CA THR A 168 35.36 6.10 -14.75
C THR A 168 33.98 6.41 -15.34
N THR A 169 33.97 7.01 -16.53
CA THR A 169 32.75 7.26 -17.31
C THR A 169 32.86 6.69 -18.71
N SER A 170 31.71 6.47 -19.35
CA SER A 170 31.67 6.22 -20.79
C SER A 170 32.21 7.42 -21.58
N ARG A 171 32.70 7.18 -22.80
CA ARG A 171 33.20 8.23 -23.69
C ARG A 171 32.13 9.30 -23.95
N LYS A 172 32.50 10.58 -23.79
CA LYS A 172 31.62 11.77 -23.94
C LYS A 172 30.41 11.75 -22.99
N PRO A 173 30.63 11.80 -21.66
CA PRO A 173 29.52 11.84 -20.71
C PRO A 173 28.77 13.18 -20.81
N SER A 174 27.52 13.21 -20.34
CA SER A 174 26.72 14.43 -20.30
C SER A 174 27.23 15.43 -19.27
N GLY A 175 26.85 16.70 -19.41
CA GLY A 175 27.16 17.74 -18.42
C GLY A 175 26.69 17.41 -17.00
N GLU A 176 25.56 16.71 -16.88
CA GLU A 176 24.99 16.27 -15.60
C GLU A 176 25.81 15.15 -14.95
N MET A 177 26.43 14.27 -15.74
CA MET A 177 27.31 13.22 -15.22
C MET A 177 28.54 13.80 -14.51
N PHE A 178 29.09 14.92 -14.98
CA PHE A 178 30.20 15.58 -14.28
C PHE A 178 29.77 16.06 -12.89
N ARG A 179 28.56 16.62 -12.75
CA ARG A 179 28.00 17.01 -11.45
C ARG A 179 27.73 15.81 -10.54
N PHE A 180 27.33 14.68 -11.11
CA PHE A 180 27.12 13.45 -10.34
C PHE A 180 28.42 12.91 -9.75
N LEU A 181 29.55 13.07 -10.45
CA LEU A 181 30.87 12.57 -9.99
C LEU A 181 31.53 13.46 -8.93
N GLU A 182 31.07 14.69 -8.77
CA GLU A 182 31.63 15.65 -7.80
C GLU A 182 30.98 15.54 -6.40
N ASN A 183 29.83 14.87 -6.28
CA ASN A 183 29.09 14.69 -5.01
C ASN A 183 29.47 13.39 -4.28
#